data_AF-A0A5C6NZR5-F1
#
_entry.id   AF-A0A5C6NZR5-F1
#
_cell.length_a   1.000
_cell.length_b   1.000
_cell.length_c   1.000
_cell.angle_alpha   90.00
_cell.angle_beta   90.00
_cell.angle_gamma   90.00
#
_symmetry.space_group_name_H-M   'P 1'
#
loop_
_entity.id
_entity.type
_entity.pdbx_description
1 polymer ?
#
loop_
_entity_poly.entity_id
_entity_poly.type
_entity_poly.pdbx_seq_one_letter_code
_entity_poly.pdbx_strand_id
1 'polypeptide(L)' 'MRKTYKDAFLKKHNIKLGFMSAFVKAAAYALTDQPAVNGVIDDTTKEIVYRDYVDISVAVATPKGLVVPVI' A
#
# COMPACT_ATOMS: atom_id res chain seq x y z
N MET A 1 -18.89 -8.94 -0.38
CA MET A 1 -18.11 -8.21 -1.41
C MET A 1 -17.23 -9.13 -2.26
N ARG A 2 -16.14 -9.73 -1.74
CA ARG A 2 -15.24 -10.57 -2.58
C ARG A 2 -15.94 -11.75 -3.25
N LYS A 3 -16.72 -12.56 -2.52
CA LYS A 3 -17.41 -13.75 -3.07
C LYS A 3 -18.37 -13.40 -4.22
N THR A 4 -19.00 -12.22 -4.16
CA THR A 4 -20.01 -11.78 -5.13
C THR A 4 -19.40 -11.27 -6.43
N TYR A 5 -18.27 -10.54 -6.37
CA TYR A 5 -17.69 -9.87 -7.54
C TYR A 5 -16.41 -10.52 -8.08
N LYS A 6 -15.90 -11.58 -7.44
CA LYS A 6 -14.64 -12.24 -7.84
C LYS A 6 -14.65 -12.67 -9.30
N ASP A 7 -15.72 -13.32 -9.77
CA ASP A 7 -15.78 -13.89 -11.11
C ASP A 7 -16.01 -12.81 -12.18
N ALA A 8 -16.82 -11.80 -11.87
CA ALA A 8 -17.02 -10.63 -12.74
C ALA A 8 -15.73 -9.82 -12.90
N PHE A 9 -14.98 -9.61 -11.81
CA PHE A 9 -13.70 -8.90 -11.83
C PHE A 9 -12.64 -9.68 -12.62
N LEU A 10 -12.57 -11.00 -12.42
CA LEU A 10 -11.66 -11.86 -13.17
C LEU A 10 -11.95 -11.84 -14.67
N LYS A 11 -13.23 -11.91 -15.09
CA LYS A 11 -13.60 -11.85 -16.50
C LYS A 11 -13.25 -10.50 -17.15
N LYS A 12 -13.39 -9.39 -16.43
CA LYS A 12 -13.17 -8.04 -16.96
C LYS A 12 -11.69 -7.64 -16.97
N HIS A 13 -10.95 -7.95 -15.91
CA HIS A 13 -9.58 -7.47 -15.70
C HIS A 13 -8.52 -8.56 -15.82
N ASN A 14 -8.93 -9.83 -15.98
CA ASN A 14 -8.05 -11.00 -16.02
C ASN A 14 -7.10 -11.13 -14.80
N ILE A 15 -7.46 -10.50 -13.67
CA ILE A 15 -6.69 -10.48 -12.42
C ILE A 15 -7.60 -10.98 -11.30
N LYS A 16 -7.03 -11.75 -10.36
CA LYS A 16 -7.76 -12.23 -9.18
C LYS A 16 -7.98 -11.10 -8.18
N LEU A 17 -9.21 -10.91 -7.75
CA LEU A 17 -9.55 -9.94 -6.70
C LEU A 17 -9.05 -10.45 -5.33
N GLY A 18 -7.93 -9.89 -4.87
CA GLY A 18 -7.36 -10.10 -3.55
C GLY A 18 -7.92 -9.15 -2.48
N PHE A 19 -7.52 -9.35 -1.23
CA PHE A 19 -7.82 -8.41 -0.14
C PHE A 19 -6.78 -7.28 -0.04
N MET A 20 -5.55 -7.52 -0.50
CA MET A 20 -4.44 -6.57 -0.40
C MET A 20 -4.75 -5.21 -1.04
N SER A 21 -5.43 -5.19 -2.19
CA SER A 21 -5.77 -3.94 -2.87
C SER A 21 -6.68 -3.03 -2.04
N ALA A 22 -7.59 -3.61 -1.24
CA ALA A 22 -8.45 -2.84 -0.34
C ALA A 22 -7.64 -2.23 0.81
N PHE A 23 -6.71 -3.00 1.39
CA PHE A 23 -5.82 -2.50 2.45
C PHE A 23 -4.87 -1.42 1.95
N VAL A 24 -4.23 -1.61 0.79
CA VAL A 24 -3.34 -0.61 0.18
C VAL A 24 -4.11 0.67 -0.10
N LYS A 25 -5.32 0.58 -0.66
CA LYS A 25 -6.12 1.78 -0.95
C LYS A 25 -6.62 2.48 0.32
N ALA A 26 -7.02 1.73 1.34
CA ALA A 26 -7.44 2.28 2.62
C ALA A 26 -6.27 2.95 3.37
N ALA A 27 -5.10 2.31 3.37
CA ALA A 27 -3.88 2.86 3.97
C ALA A 27 -3.46 4.15 3.24
N ALA A 28 -3.46 4.16 1.90
CA ALA A 28 -3.16 5.36 1.13
C ALA A 28 -4.10 6.51 1.49
N TYR A 29 -5.40 6.24 1.58
CA TYR A 29 -6.39 7.23 1.96
C TYR A 29 -6.16 7.77 3.38
N ALA A 30 -5.91 6.89 4.35
CA ALA A 30 -5.62 7.28 5.72
C ALA A 30 -4.31 8.06 5.86
N LEU A 31 -3.29 7.75 5.05
CA LEU A 31 -2.01 8.47 5.03
C LEU A 31 -2.14 9.86 4.42
N THR A 32 -3.04 10.05 3.46
CA THR A 32 -3.38 11.39 2.95
C THR A 32 -4.15 12.22 3.98
N ASP A 33 -5.07 11.60 4.73
CA ASP A 33 -5.85 12.27 5.78
C ASP A 33 -5.00 12.59 7.02
N GLN A 34 -3.99 11.76 7.32
CA GLN A 34 -3.08 11.96 8.43
C GLN A 34 -1.61 12.06 7.99
N PRO A 35 -1.17 13.22 7.46
CA PRO A 35 0.16 13.43 6.90
C PRO A 35 1.30 13.20 7.89
N ALA A 36 1.03 13.35 9.20
CA ALA A 36 2.00 13.10 10.26
C ALA A 36 2.54 11.66 10.25
N VAL A 37 1.73 10.69 9.81
CA VAL A 37 2.14 9.28 9.72
C VAL A 37 3.00 9.02 8.47
N ASN A 38 2.82 9.81 7.41
CA ASN A 38 3.60 9.72 6.17
C ASN A 38 4.92 10.54 6.24
N GLY A 39 5.04 11.42 7.24
CA GLY A 39 6.24 12.19 7.48
C GLY A 39 7.41 11.33 7.97
N VAL A 40 8.63 11.72 7.63
CA VAL A 40 9.85 11.16 8.24
C VAL A 40 10.54 12.22 9.08
N ILE A 41 11.23 11.80 10.14
CA ILE A 41 12.13 12.67 10.89
C ILE A 41 13.50 12.55 10.23
N ASP A 42 14.05 13.66 9.76
CA ASP A 42 15.43 13.71 9.27
C ASP A 42 16.37 13.86 10.46
N ASP A 43 17.18 12.84 10.74
CA ASP A 43 18.11 12.83 11.86
C ASP A 43 19.23 13.88 11.74
N THR A 44 19.49 14.39 10.53
CA THR A 44 20.57 15.35 10.26
C THR A 44 20.15 16.78 10.61
N THR A 45 18.96 17.18 10.16
CA THR A 45 18.41 18.52 10.39
C THR A 45 17.47 18.59 11.58
N LYS A 46 17.05 17.43 12.13
CA LYS A 46 16.03 17.28 13.18
C LYS A 46 14.67 17.87 12.80
N GLU A 47 14.37 17.89 11.50
CA GLU A 47 13.12 18.40 10.96
C GLU A 47 12.19 17.26 10.54
N ILE A 48 10.89 17.53 10.53
CA ILE A 48 9.89 16.59 10.01
C ILE A 48 9.69 16.90 8.52
N VAL A 49 10.02 15.93 7.66
CA VAL A 49 9.81 16.01 6.22
C VAL A 49 8.48 15.35 5.89
N TYR A 50 7.50 16.16 5.52
CA TYR A 50 6.22 15.72 4.98
C TYR A 50 6.33 15.40 3.50
N ARG A 51 5.57 14.41 3.02
CA ARG A 51 5.53 13.99 1.61
C ARG A 51 4.12 14.11 1.05
N ASP A 52 4.02 14.67 -0.14
CA ASP A 52 2.75 14.82 -0.88
C ASP A 52 2.37 13.57 -1.69
N TYR A 53 3.21 12.54 -1.64
CA TYR A 53 3.00 11.24 -2.27
C TYR A 53 3.05 10.13 -1.22
N VAL A 54 2.43 9.00 -1.54
CA VAL A 54 2.33 7.85 -0.66
C VAL A 54 2.89 6.62 -1.37
N ASP A 55 4.08 6.23 -0.98
CA ASP A 55 4.77 5.03 -1.47
C ASP A 55 4.60 3.91 -0.44
N ILE A 56 3.91 2.82 -0.81
CA ILE A 56 3.57 1.75 0.13
C ILE A 56 4.47 0.55 -0.09
N SER A 57 5.30 0.26 0.92
CA SER A 57 6.11 -0.95 1.00
C SER A 57 5.24 -2.18 1.28
N VAL A 58 5.23 -3.17 0.40
CA VAL A 58 4.47 -4.42 0.56
C VAL A 58 5.41 -5.59 0.76
N ALA A 59 5.38 -6.22 1.94
CA ALA A 59 6.20 -7.40 2.21
C ALA A 59 5.69 -8.63 1.44
N VAL A 60 6.58 -9.27 0.69
CA VAL A 60 6.31 -10.49 -0.08
C VAL A 60 7.29 -11.58 0.35
N ALA A 61 6.75 -12.74 0.71
CA ALA A 61 7.55 -13.93 1.01
C ALA A 61 7.99 -14.62 -0.29
N THR A 62 9.28 -14.91 -0.40
CA THR A 62 9.89 -15.65 -1.51
C THR A 62 10.65 -16.86 -0.98
N PRO A 63 10.95 -17.88 -1.82
CA PRO A 63 11.72 -19.05 -1.39
C PRO A 63 13.13 -18.70 -0.86
N LYS A 64 13.69 -17.55 -1.26
CA LYS A 64 15.02 -17.08 -0.84
C LYS A 64 14.99 -16.13 0.37
N GLY A 65 13.80 -15.85 0.91
CA GLY A 65 13.62 -14.92 2.03
C GLY A 65 12.47 -13.93 1.83
N LEU A 66 12.51 -12.81 2.55
CA LEU A 66 11.49 -11.75 2.50
C LEU A 66 12.00 -10.57 1.67
N VAL A 67 11.19 -10.10 0.74
CA VAL A 67 11.47 -8.89 -0.05
C VAL A 67 10.37 -7.87 0.16
N VAL A 68 10.71 -6.58 0.11
CA VAL A 68 9.76 -5.49 0.32
C VAL A 68 9.80 -4.54 -0.88
N PRO A 69 9.06 -4.84 -1.96
CA PRO A 69 8.84 -3.90 -3.05
C PRO A 69 7.98 -2.71 -2.63
N VAL A 70 8.21 -1.57 -3.30
CA VAL A 70 7.42 -0.34 -3.16
C VAL A 70 6.38 -0.28 -4.28
N ILE A 71 5.16 0.13 -3.94
CA ILE A 71 4.05 0.40 -4.86
C ILE A 71 3.83 1.90 -4.95
#